data_AF-A0A2G4H1Z8-F1
#
_entry.id   AF-A0A2G4H1Z8-F1
#
_cell.length_a   1.000
_cell.length_b   1.000
_cell.length_c   1.000
_cell.angle_alpha   90.00
_cell.angle_beta   90.00
_cell.angle_gamma   90.00
#
_symmetry.space_group_name_H-M   'P 1'
#
loop_
_entity.id
_entity.type
_entity.pdbx_description
1 polymer ?
#
loop_
_entity_poly.entity_id
_entity_poly.type
_entity_poly.pdbx_seq_one_letter_code
_entity_poly.pdbx_strand_id
1 'polypeptide(L)'
;MPRLVCFIVLAAAAVLRAAEPPVPGKTYFGRNDYVEYIAGSLPFVLSAAHGGRDRPSELPDRAKGTFAFDTNTQELARAIDEEFVARTGLHPHVIICRVHRRKIDCNREIVEGAAGHPLTEQTWKDFQGFIQTAQQAVVARHGQGFYIDLHGHSHADARLELGYAHSRDELGLPDADLSKPEFIRKGTLQFFALKNPSAYPALLHGPQSFGALLETAGFPSTPSLGKPVPGEPYFNGGYNVRTHTAPGTGFAGLQIESHSKGVRDTEANRRKFAAALVDQLAAYLEAQMGLKLPLKPKAK
;
A
#
# COMPACT_ATOMS: atom_id res chain seq x y z
N MET A 1 48.64 4.80 -56.63
CA MET A 1 47.75 3.85 -55.94
C MET A 1 47.42 4.39 -54.54
N PRO A 2 46.24 4.97 -54.28
CA PRO A 2 45.82 5.26 -52.92
C PRO A 2 44.99 4.07 -52.39
N ARG A 3 45.36 3.56 -51.20
CA ARG A 3 44.61 2.53 -50.47
C ARG A 3 43.52 3.21 -49.65
N LEU A 4 42.26 2.90 -49.96
CA LEU A 4 41.10 3.26 -49.14
C LEU A 4 41.05 2.29 -47.94
N VAL A 5 41.18 2.80 -46.72
CA VAL A 5 40.93 2.04 -45.49
C VAL A 5 39.51 2.37 -45.03
N CYS A 6 38.61 1.41 -45.18
CA CYS A 6 37.23 1.51 -44.71
C CYS A 6 37.18 1.11 -43.22
N PHE A 7 36.96 2.08 -42.34
CA PHE A 7 36.67 1.80 -40.93
C PHE A 7 35.19 1.42 -40.78
N ILE A 8 34.91 0.16 -40.46
CA ILE A 8 33.59 -0.29 -40.03
C ILE A 8 33.49 -0.01 -38.53
N VAL A 9 32.63 0.94 -38.15
CA VAL A 9 32.26 1.17 -36.75
C VAL A 9 31.15 0.19 -36.40
N LEU A 10 31.45 -0.84 -35.60
CA LEU A 10 30.43 -1.68 -34.97
C LEU A 10 29.81 -0.92 -33.81
N ALA A 11 28.55 -0.50 -33.96
CA ALA A 11 27.73 -0.03 -32.85
C ALA A 11 27.24 -1.24 -32.03
N ALA A 12 27.75 -1.41 -30.81
CA ALA A 12 27.23 -2.39 -29.87
C ALA A 12 25.90 -1.88 -29.30
N ALA A 13 24.78 -2.45 -29.74
CA ALA A 13 23.48 -2.22 -29.11
C ALA A 13 23.43 -2.95 -27.77
N ALA A 14 23.49 -2.21 -26.66
CA ALA A 14 23.21 -2.75 -25.34
C ALA A 14 21.71 -3.12 -25.27
N VAL A 15 21.40 -4.40 -25.40
CA VAL A 15 20.06 -4.91 -25.14
C VAL A 15 19.85 -4.83 -23.63
N LEU A 16 19.13 -3.81 -23.15
CA LEU A 16 18.62 -3.81 -21.78
C LEU A 16 17.67 -4.99 -21.64
N ARG A 17 18.12 -6.05 -20.97
CA ARG A 17 17.22 -7.08 -20.46
C ARG A 17 16.35 -6.44 -19.39
N ALA A 18 15.05 -6.45 -19.59
CA ALA A 18 14.11 -6.19 -18.50
C ALA A 18 14.42 -7.16 -17.35
N ALA A 19 14.41 -6.66 -16.11
CA ALA A 19 14.57 -7.51 -14.95
C ALA A 19 13.51 -8.63 -14.97
N GLU A 20 13.91 -9.85 -14.65
CA GLU A 20 12.97 -10.97 -14.58
C GLU A 20 11.88 -10.67 -13.53
N PRO A 21 10.61 -10.99 -13.81
CA PRO A 21 9.54 -10.76 -12.84
C PRO A 21 9.80 -11.57 -11.57
N PRO A 22 9.42 -11.04 -10.40
CA PRO A 22 9.61 -11.73 -9.13
C PRO A 22 8.78 -13.03 -9.11
N VAL A 23 9.36 -14.09 -8.55
CA VAL A 23 8.74 -15.42 -8.49
C VAL A 23 7.68 -15.44 -7.39
N PRO A 24 6.39 -15.68 -7.69
CA PRO A 24 5.35 -15.72 -6.67
C PRO A 24 5.65 -16.75 -5.57
N GLY A 25 5.39 -16.39 -4.31
CA GLY A 25 5.69 -17.18 -3.12
C GLY A 25 7.15 -17.12 -2.66
N LYS A 26 8.06 -16.51 -3.43
CA LYS A 26 9.44 -16.29 -3.01
C LYS A 26 9.56 -15.01 -2.20
N THR A 27 10.30 -15.08 -1.10
CA THR A 27 10.71 -13.90 -0.33
C THR A 27 12.04 -13.37 -0.81
N TYR A 28 12.10 -12.06 -1.01
CA TYR A 28 13.30 -11.30 -1.34
C TYR A 28 13.61 -10.36 -0.18
N PHE A 29 14.90 -10.09 0.02
CA PHE A 29 15.37 -9.24 1.10
C PHE A 29 16.20 -8.09 0.53
N GLY A 30 15.98 -6.90 1.08
CA GLY A 30 16.88 -5.77 0.92
C GLY A 30 18.16 -5.99 1.72
N ARG A 31 18.99 -4.95 1.80
CA ARG A 31 20.25 -5.00 2.54
C ARG A 31 20.02 -5.48 3.99
N ASN A 32 20.81 -6.48 4.42
CA ASN A 32 20.77 -7.04 5.79
C ASN A 32 19.36 -7.45 6.26
N ASP A 33 18.50 -7.89 5.33
CA ASP A 33 17.13 -8.30 5.61
C ASP A 33 16.27 -7.18 6.26
N TYR A 34 16.66 -5.92 6.08
CA TYR A 34 15.96 -4.76 6.63
C TYR A 34 14.62 -4.47 5.97
N VAL A 35 14.46 -4.93 4.74
CA VAL A 35 13.21 -4.88 3.98
C VAL A 35 12.92 -6.29 3.50
N GLU A 36 11.70 -6.75 3.75
CA GLU A 36 11.20 -8.06 3.31
C GLU A 36 10.15 -7.84 2.23
N TYR A 37 10.28 -8.58 1.12
CA TYR A 37 9.31 -8.59 0.03
C TYR A 37 8.86 -10.02 -0.26
N ILE A 38 7.62 -10.34 0.10
CA ILE A 38 6.95 -11.58 -0.29
C ILE A 38 6.32 -11.33 -1.66
N ALA A 39 6.86 -11.96 -2.70
CA ALA A 39 6.39 -11.78 -4.06
C ALA A 39 5.05 -12.50 -4.29
N GLY A 40 4.10 -11.79 -4.88
CA GLY A 40 2.75 -12.28 -5.14
C GLY A 40 2.44 -12.55 -6.60
N SER A 41 1.19 -12.93 -6.84
CA SER A 41 0.59 -12.97 -8.17
C SER A 41 -0.80 -12.33 -8.22
N LEU A 42 -1.39 -11.97 -7.08
CA LEU A 42 -2.67 -11.27 -7.02
C LEU A 42 -2.51 -9.81 -7.46
N PRO A 43 -3.56 -9.13 -7.97
CA PRO A 43 -3.52 -7.72 -8.38
C PRO A 43 -3.53 -6.75 -7.18
N PHE A 44 -2.82 -7.11 -6.11
CA PHE A 44 -2.84 -6.41 -4.83
C PHE A 44 -1.42 -6.30 -4.26
N VAL A 45 -1.05 -5.08 -3.88
CA VAL A 45 0.20 -4.75 -3.21
C VAL A 45 -0.11 -4.20 -1.83
N LEU A 46 0.50 -4.76 -0.80
CA LEU A 46 0.40 -4.37 0.60
C LEU A 46 1.77 -3.92 1.09
N SER A 47 1.84 -2.79 1.79
CA SER A 47 3.05 -2.42 2.53
C SER A 47 2.80 -2.18 4.00
N ALA A 48 3.82 -2.43 4.82
CA ALA A 48 3.86 -2.05 6.24
C ALA A 48 5.21 -1.38 6.55
N ALA A 49 5.19 -0.06 6.64
CA ALA A 49 6.42 0.74 6.75
C ALA A 49 6.94 0.88 8.19
N HIS A 50 6.07 0.73 9.20
CA HIS A 50 6.37 1.16 10.58
C HIS A 50 6.21 0.09 11.65
N GLY A 51 6.00 -1.18 11.28
CA GLY A 51 5.91 -2.29 12.24
C GLY A 51 7.25 -2.86 12.70
N GLY A 52 8.34 -2.45 12.06
CA GLY A 52 9.69 -2.94 12.31
C GLY A 52 10.24 -2.63 13.71
N ARG A 53 11.08 -3.53 14.22
CA ARG A 53 11.71 -3.42 15.55
C ARG A 53 13.23 -3.38 15.50
N ASP A 54 13.83 -3.64 14.35
CA ASP A 54 15.29 -3.71 14.21
C ASP A 54 15.91 -2.33 14.42
N ARG A 55 16.96 -2.26 15.24
CA ARG A 55 17.71 -1.02 15.53
C ARG A 55 19.20 -1.24 15.29
N PRO A 56 19.61 -1.51 14.05
CA PRO A 56 21.01 -1.75 13.74
C PRO A 56 21.87 -0.54 14.09
N SER A 57 23.06 -0.77 14.64
CA SER A 57 23.99 0.28 15.07
C SER A 57 24.58 1.06 13.90
N GLU A 58 24.68 0.44 12.72
CA GLU A 58 25.17 1.07 11.48
C GLU A 58 24.18 2.08 10.86
N LEU A 59 22.91 2.06 11.26
CA LEU A 59 21.94 3.08 10.86
C LEU A 59 21.84 4.11 11.98
N PRO A 60 22.17 5.39 11.73
CA PRO A 60 22.00 6.43 12.73
C PRO A 60 20.51 6.65 13.03
N ASP A 61 20.23 7.20 14.21
CA ASP A 61 18.89 7.67 14.52
C ASP A 61 18.58 8.93 13.72
N ARG A 62 17.33 9.05 13.24
CA ARG A 62 16.84 10.32 12.68
C ARG A 62 16.71 11.35 13.80
N ALA A 63 17.12 12.60 13.52
CA ALA A 63 17.08 13.68 14.50
C ALA A 63 15.70 14.34 14.65
N LYS A 64 14.78 14.15 13.69
CA LYS A 64 13.47 14.82 13.63
C LYS A 64 12.38 13.86 13.12
N GLY A 65 11.12 14.26 13.33
CA GLY A 65 9.93 13.54 12.87
C GLY A 65 9.33 12.63 13.94
N THR A 66 8.36 11.80 13.54
CA THR A 66 7.70 10.84 14.43
C THR A 66 8.57 9.60 14.62
N PHE A 67 8.64 9.11 15.86
CA PHE A 67 9.40 7.90 16.22
C PHE A 67 8.53 6.76 16.74
N ALA A 68 7.24 7.02 16.98
CA ALA A 68 6.27 5.98 17.29
C ALA A 68 6.24 4.97 16.14
N PHE A 69 6.32 3.69 16.49
CA PHE A 69 6.21 2.59 15.55
C PHE A 69 4.83 1.96 15.70
N ASP A 70 4.39 1.29 14.66
CA ASP A 70 3.03 0.82 14.53
C ASP A 70 2.97 -0.60 15.05
N THR A 71 2.77 -0.76 16.36
CA THR A 71 2.81 -2.06 17.03
C THR A 71 2.02 -3.12 16.27
N ASN A 72 2.69 -4.23 15.93
CA ASN A 72 2.11 -5.40 15.29
C ASN A 72 1.62 -5.23 13.84
N THR A 73 1.90 -4.13 13.13
CA THR A 73 1.48 -3.99 11.72
C THR A 73 2.26 -4.88 10.77
N GLN A 74 3.52 -5.20 11.05
CA GLN A 74 4.28 -6.17 10.24
C GLN A 74 3.75 -7.61 10.40
N GLU A 75 3.29 -7.98 11.59
CA GLU A 75 2.61 -9.26 11.85
C GLU A 75 1.22 -9.27 11.21
N LEU A 76 0.51 -8.14 11.23
CA LEU A 76 -0.79 -8.04 10.57
C LEU A 76 -0.64 -8.17 9.05
N ALA A 77 0.39 -7.56 8.45
CA ALA A 77 0.68 -7.73 7.02
C ALA A 77 0.92 -9.19 6.64
N ARG A 78 1.65 -9.95 7.47
CA ARG A 78 1.85 -11.40 7.26
C ARG A 78 0.58 -12.20 7.48
N ALA A 79 -0.24 -11.85 8.47
CA ALA A 79 -1.53 -12.50 8.67
C ALA A 79 -2.49 -12.30 7.47
N ILE A 80 -2.43 -11.15 6.80
CA ILE A 80 -3.18 -10.88 5.57
C ILE A 80 -2.67 -11.75 4.41
N ASP A 81 -1.35 -11.87 4.25
CA ASP A 81 -0.73 -12.78 3.28
C ASP A 81 -1.16 -14.25 3.52
N GLU A 82 -1.04 -14.71 4.76
CA GLU A 82 -1.43 -16.07 5.18
C GLU A 82 -2.90 -16.35 4.87
N GLU A 83 -3.81 -15.40 5.13
CA GLU A 83 -5.22 -15.56 4.79
C GLU A 83 -5.44 -15.66 3.28
N PHE A 84 -4.76 -14.84 2.47
CA PHE A 84 -4.82 -14.98 1.01
C PHE A 84 -4.33 -16.34 0.55
N VAL A 85 -3.21 -16.82 1.08
CA VAL A 85 -2.66 -18.15 0.76
C VAL A 85 -3.65 -19.24 1.15
N ALA A 86 -4.23 -19.18 2.36
CA ALA A 86 -5.20 -20.16 2.83
C ALA A 86 -6.45 -20.21 1.93
N ARG A 87 -6.90 -19.05 1.44
CA ARG A 87 -8.14 -18.91 0.65
C ARG A 87 -7.95 -19.09 -0.85
N THR A 88 -6.75 -18.89 -1.38
CA THR A 88 -6.50 -18.88 -2.83
C THR A 88 -5.37 -19.79 -3.28
N GLY A 89 -4.42 -20.13 -2.39
CA GLY A 89 -3.14 -20.73 -2.74
C GLY A 89 -2.16 -19.74 -3.38
N LEU A 90 -2.48 -18.44 -3.42
CA LEU A 90 -1.71 -17.38 -4.05
C LEU A 90 -1.36 -16.30 -3.01
N HIS A 91 -0.22 -15.65 -3.22
CA HIS A 91 0.20 -14.51 -2.41
C HIS A 91 -0.22 -13.18 -3.07
N PRO A 92 -0.64 -12.16 -2.31
CA PRO A 92 -0.45 -10.78 -2.70
C PRO A 92 1.04 -10.41 -2.69
N HIS A 93 1.38 -9.23 -3.19
CA HIS A 93 2.72 -8.68 -3.00
C HIS A 93 2.77 -7.97 -1.65
N VAL A 94 3.68 -8.37 -0.75
CA VAL A 94 3.78 -7.78 0.59
C VAL A 94 5.18 -7.24 0.85
N ILE A 95 5.29 -5.95 1.15
CA ILE A 95 6.56 -5.25 1.41
C ILE A 95 6.58 -4.74 2.85
N ILE A 96 7.56 -5.16 3.65
CA ILE A 96 7.64 -4.87 5.07
C ILE A 96 8.99 -4.22 5.39
N CYS A 97 8.97 -3.06 6.03
CA CYS A 97 10.16 -2.49 6.65
C CYS A 97 10.32 -3.08 8.05
N ARG A 98 11.42 -3.80 8.28
CA ARG A 98 11.73 -4.48 9.55
C ARG A 98 12.52 -3.58 10.50
N VAL A 99 13.08 -2.49 9.99
CA VAL A 99 13.80 -1.47 10.74
C VAL A 99 12.82 -0.53 11.44
N HIS A 100 13.12 -0.23 12.70
CA HIS A 100 12.32 0.65 13.53
C HIS A 100 12.27 2.09 12.99
N ARG A 101 11.09 2.73 13.04
CA ARG A 101 10.83 4.08 12.48
C ARG A 101 11.83 5.16 12.93
N ARG A 102 12.40 5.01 14.13
CA ARG A 102 13.49 5.86 14.68
C ARG A 102 14.73 5.93 13.77
N LYS A 103 15.07 4.83 13.07
CA LYS A 103 16.22 4.74 12.17
C LYS A 103 15.87 5.18 10.75
N ILE A 104 14.68 4.83 10.27
CA ILE A 104 14.20 5.11 8.91
C ILE A 104 12.68 5.27 8.92
N ASP A 105 12.16 6.29 8.25
CA ASP A 105 10.73 6.40 7.96
C ASP A 105 10.48 6.10 6.48
N CYS A 106 10.08 4.86 6.19
CA CYS A 106 9.75 4.42 4.82
C CYS A 106 8.41 4.96 4.30
N ASN A 107 7.69 5.80 5.05
CA ASN A 107 6.48 6.51 4.62
C ASN A 107 6.71 8.04 4.64
N ARG A 108 7.92 8.45 4.29
CA ARG A 108 8.35 9.82 4.02
C ARG A 108 9.22 9.87 2.78
N GLU A 109 9.25 11.03 2.13
CA GLU A 109 10.20 11.33 1.07
C GLU A 109 11.64 11.12 1.58
N ILE A 110 12.55 10.67 0.72
CA ILE A 110 13.87 10.15 1.11
C ILE A 110 14.68 11.11 2.00
N VAL A 111 14.59 12.43 1.75
CA VAL A 111 15.34 13.43 2.53
C VAL A 111 14.91 13.40 4.00
N GLU A 112 13.61 13.33 4.27
CA GLU A 112 13.07 13.21 5.63
C GLU A 112 13.20 11.78 6.18
N GLY A 113 12.89 10.79 5.34
CA GLY A 113 12.76 9.39 5.71
C GLY A 113 14.10 8.71 6.01
N ALA A 114 15.16 9.09 5.30
CA ALA A 114 16.51 8.53 5.46
C ALA A 114 17.52 9.49 6.10
N ALA A 115 17.17 10.78 6.24
CA ALA A 115 18.00 11.81 6.87
C ALA A 115 19.43 11.90 6.32
N GLY A 116 19.61 11.64 5.02
CA GLY A 116 20.88 11.80 4.28
C GLY A 116 21.96 10.77 4.58
N HIS A 117 21.70 9.74 5.38
CA HIS A 117 22.70 8.70 5.64
C HIS A 117 22.70 7.65 4.52
N PRO A 118 23.82 7.36 3.83
CA PRO A 118 23.84 6.51 2.63
C PRO A 118 23.24 5.11 2.82
N LEU A 119 23.52 4.45 3.95
CA LEU A 119 22.97 3.11 4.23
C LEU A 119 21.47 3.15 4.54
N THR A 120 21.00 4.25 5.14
CA THR A 120 19.58 4.46 5.41
C THR A 120 18.85 4.77 4.11
N GLU A 121 19.43 5.59 3.23
CA GLU A 121 18.89 5.83 1.90
C GLU A 121 18.82 4.56 1.06
N GLN A 122 19.81 3.68 1.14
CA GLN A 122 19.76 2.39 0.45
C GLN A 122 18.60 1.54 0.98
N THR A 123 18.41 1.46 2.30
CA THR A 123 17.29 0.73 2.91
C THR A 123 15.94 1.32 2.48
N TRP A 124 15.84 2.64 2.37
CA TRP A 124 14.66 3.34 1.84
C TRP A 124 14.40 2.97 0.37
N LYS A 125 15.46 2.99 -0.45
CA LYS A 125 15.41 2.62 -1.88
C LYS A 125 15.00 1.16 -2.07
N ASP A 126 15.46 0.25 -1.22
CA ASP A 126 15.05 -1.16 -1.23
C ASP A 126 13.52 -1.28 -0.99
N PHE A 127 12.99 -0.58 0.02
CA PHE A 127 11.55 -0.58 0.32
C PHE A 127 10.71 -0.05 -0.85
N GLN A 128 11.04 1.14 -1.35
CA GLN A 128 10.30 1.78 -2.43
C GLN A 128 10.47 1.02 -3.76
N GLY A 129 11.67 0.49 -4.02
CA GLY A 129 11.98 -0.31 -5.20
C GLY A 129 11.25 -1.65 -5.23
N PHE A 130 11.06 -2.31 -4.08
CA PHE A 130 10.23 -3.52 -4.02
C PHE A 130 8.76 -3.23 -4.27
N ILE A 131 8.21 -2.11 -3.78
CA ILE A 131 6.84 -1.72 -4.11
C ILE A 131 6.74 -1.49 -5.63
N GLN A 132 7.66 -0.73 -6.24
CA GLN A 132 7.66 -0.50 -7.69
C GLN A 132 7.78 -1.80 -8.49
N THR A 133 8.64 -2.73 -8.07
CA THR A 133 8.79 -4.04 -8.70
C THR A 133 7.48 -4.84 -8.63
N ALA A 134 6.82 -4.84 -7.48
CA ALA A 134 5.51 -5.47 -7.32
C ALA A 134 4.44 -4.82 -8.21
N GLN A 135 4.40 -3.49 -8.29
CA GLN A 135 3.45 -2.77 -9.14
C GLN A 135 3.65 -3.08 -10.62
N GLN A 136 4.90 -3.12 -11.09
CA GLN A 136 5.23 -3.51 -12.46
C GLN A 136 4.78 -4.94 -12.76
N ALA A 137 5.01 -5.89 -11.85
CA ALA A 137 4.56 -7.26 -12.00
C ALA A 137 3.02 -7.36 -12.07
N VAL A 138 2.31 -6.61 -11.23
CA VAL A 138 0.85 -6.55 -11.23
C VAL A 138 0.30 -5.95 -12.53
N VAL A 139 0.82 -4.80 -12.97
CA VAL A 139 0.37 -4.14 -14.21
C VAL A 139 0.67 -5.02 -15.43
N ALA A 140 1.84 -5.66 -15.49
CA ALA A 140 2.18 -6.56 -16.58
C ALA A 140 1.22 -7.76 -16.70
N ARG A 141 0.68 -8.25 -15.57
CA ARG A 141 -0.19 -9.41 -15.53
C ARG A 141 -1.68 -9.09 -15.61
N HIS A 142 -2.10 -8.00 -14.97
CA HIS A 142 -3.52 -7.68 -14.71
C HIS A 142 -3.94 -6.33 -15.31
N GLY A 143 -3.01 -5.55 -15.86
CA GLY A 143 -3.23 -4.21 -16.42
C GLY A 143 -3.42 -3.10 -15.37
N GLN A 144 -3.83 -3.45 -14.16
CA GLN A 144 -4.08 -2.53 -13.04
C GLN A 144 -3.97 -3.27 -11.71
N GLY A 145 -3.81 -2.53 -10.61
CA GLY A 145 -3.76 -3.10 -9.27
C GLY A 145 -4.30 -2.18 -8.20
N PHE A 146 -4.45 -2.74 -7.00
CA PHE A 146 -4.81 -1.98 -5.81
C PHE A 146 -3.67 -1.98 -4.79
N TYR A 147 -3.48 -0.85 -4.11
CA TYR A 147 -2.42 -0.66 -3.13
C TYR A 147 -3.01 -0.32 -1.75
N ILE A 148 -2.55 -1.02 -0.72
CA ILE A 148 -2.82 -0.66 0.68
C ILE A 148 -1.51 -0.39 1.39
N ASP A 149 -1.39 0.78 1.99
CA ASP A 149 -0.33 1.09 2.95
C ASP A 149 -0.89 0.93 4.36
N LEU A 150 -0.37 -0.04 5.11
CA LEU A 150 -0.90 -0.47 6.41
C LEU A 150 -0.12 0.18 7.56
N HIS A 151 -0.86 0.91 8.39
CA HIS A 151 -0.37 1.66 9.54
C HIS A 151 -1.21 1.40 10.78
N GLY A 152 -0.77 1.94 11.91
CA GLY A 152 -1.49 1.89 13.16
C GLY A 152 -1.49 3.22 13.90
N HIS A 153 -2.63 3.57 14.49
CA HIS A 153 -2.78 4.76 15.32
C HIS A 153 -3.17 4.42 16.76
N SER A 154 -3.02 5.40 17.66
CA SER A 154 -3.40 5.32 19.08
C SER A 154 -4.43 6.39 19.45
N HIS A 155 -5.27 6.79 18.51
CA HIS A 155 -6.35 7.75 18.77
C HIS A 155 -7.38 7.14 19.72
N ALA A 156 -8.11 8.00 20.44
CA ALA A 156 -9.13 7.57 21.41
C ALA A 156 -10.29 6.81 20.74
N ASP A 157 -10.67 7.23 19.53
CA ASP A 157 -11.70 6.57 18.73
C ASP A 157 -11.18 5.24 18.16
N ALA A 158 -11.76 4.13 18.61
CA ALA A 158 -11.47 2.78 18.11
C ALA A 158 -12.15 2.53 16.75
N ARG A 159 -11.50 2.98 15.68
CA ARG A 159 -11.96 2.83 14.28
C ARG A 159 -10.78 2.59 13.34
N LEU A 160 -11.04 2.18 12.11
CA LEU A 160 -10.08 2.26 11.02
C LEU A 160 -10.17 3.65 10.39
N GLU A 161 -9.04 4.25 10.06
CA GLU A 161 -8.99 5.48 9.28
C GLU A 161 -8.48 5.16 7.88
N LEU A 162 -9.31 5.41 6.87
CA LEU A 162 -9.02 5.08 5.47
C LEU A 162 -8.54 6.33 4.74
N GLY A 163 -7.23 6.48 4.62
CA GLY A 163 -6.60 7.64 4.01
C GLY A 163 -6.65 7.62 2.48
N TYR A 164 -7.50 8.46 1.90
CA TYR A 164 -7.66 8.61 0.44
C TYR A 164 -6.95 9.84 -0.17
N ALA A 165 -5.97 10.40 0.54
CA ALA A 165 -5.29 11.66 0.25
C ALA A 165 -6.12 12.95 0.42
N HIS A 166 -7.36 12.85 0.91
CA HIS A 166 -8.24 13.98 1.23
C HIS A 166 -8.29 14.29 2.72
N SER A 167 -8.17 15.57 3.07
CA SER A 167 -8.39 16.02 4.45
C SER A 167 -9.82 15.78 4.93
N ARG A 168 -10.02 15.84 6.25
CA ARG A 168 -11.37 15.78 6.85
C ARG A 168 -12.29 16.87 6.29
N ASP A 169 -11.80 18.10 6.20
CA ASP A 169 -12.60 19.23 5.72
C ASP A 169 -12.99 19.05 4.24
N GLU A 170 -12.09 18.51 3.42
CA GLU A 170 -12.39 18.12 2.04
C GLU A 170 -13.45 17.02 1.96
N LEU A 171 -13.40 16.01 2.83
CA LEU A 171 -14.41 14.94 2.89
C LEU A 171 -15.77 15.44 3.40
N GLY A 172 -15.83 16.61 4.04
CA GLY A 172 -17.07 17.26 4.47
C GLY A 172 -17.74 18.11 3.39
N LEU A 173 -17.16 18.23 2.20
CA LEU A 173 -17.77 18.95 1.09
C LEU A 173 -18.99 18.20 0.53
N PRO A 174 -19.96 18.91 -0.08
CA PRO A 174 -21.08 18.29 -0.79
C PRO A 174 -20.61 17.31 -1.88
N ASP A 175 -21.37 16.23 -2.10
CA ASP A 175 -21.10 15.22 -3.14
C ASP A 175 -20.87 15.81 -4.54
N ALA A 176 -21.56 16.91 -4.86
CA ALA A 176 -21.38 17.63 -6.13
C ALA A 176 -19.97 18.23 -6.28
N ASP A 177 -19.34 18.63 -5.18
CA ASP A 177 -17.95 19.11 -5.15
C ASP A 177 -16.95 17.96 -5.16
N LEU A 178 -17.24 16.88 -4.42
CA LEU A 178 -16.40 15.67 -4.43
C LEU A 178 -16.36 15.02 -5.82
N SER A 179 -17.44 15.11 -6.58
CA SER A 179 -17.57 14.55 -7.94
C SER A 179 -16.79 15.34 -9.01
N LYS A 180 -16.18 16.47 -8.65
CA LYS A 180 -15.45 17.31 -9.61
C LYS A 180 -14.11 16.67 -10.00
N PRO A 181 -13.74 16.60 -11.29
CA PRO A 181 -12.47 15.99 -11.72
C PRO A 181 -11.23 16.56 -11.04
N GLU A 182 -11.19 17.87 -10.76
CA GLU A 182 -10.10 18.53 -10.04
C GLU A 182 -9.99 18.08 -8.58
N PHE A 183 -11.11 17.75 -7.93
CA PHE A 183 -11.11 17.17 -6.59
C PHE A 183 -10.60 15.74 -6.65
N ILE A 184 -11.15 14.92 -7.55
CA ILE A 184 -10.78 13.52 -7.72
C ILE A 184 -9.27 13.35 -7.95
N ARG A 185 -8.64 14.23 -8.75
CA ARG A 185 -7.19 14.18 -9.04
C ARG A 185 -6.28 14.34 -7.83
N LYS A 186 -6.77 14.89 -6.72
CA LYS A 186 -6.01 14.94 -5.45
C LYS A 186 -5.99 13.58 -4.74
N GLY A 187 -6.99 12.74 -5.00
CA GLY A 187 -7.24 11.49 -4.30
C GLY A 187 -6.45 10.29 -4.84
N THR A 188 -6.38 9.24 -4.02
CA THR A 188 -5.66 7.99 -4.35
C THR A 188 -6.47 7.00 -5.19
N LEU A 189 -7.76 7.27 -5.39
CA LEU A 189 -8.65 6.45 -6.25
C LEU A 189 -8.81 7.03 -7.67
N GLN A 190 -8.09 8.11 -8.01
CA GLN A 190 -8.27 8.85 -9.26
C GLN A 190 -8.14 7.99 -10.53
N PHE A 191 -7.33 6.94 -10.47
CA PHE A 191 -7.01 6.06 -11.60
C PHE A 191 -8.27 5.49 -12.28
N PHE A 192 -9.27 5.07 -11.51
CA PHE A 192 -10.53 4.58 -12.07
C PHE A 192 -11.70 5.55 -11.85
N ALA A 193 -11.67 6.36 -10.78
CA ALA A 193 -12.74 7.30 -10.47
C ALA A 193 -12.99 8.35 -11.57
N LEU A 194 -11.94 8.80 -12.27
CA LEU A 194 -12.07 9.78 -13.34
C LEU A 194 -12.88 9.27 -14.55
N LYS A 195 -13.10 7.95 -14.67
CA LYS A 195 -13.96 7.37 -15.72
C LYS A 195 -15.45 7.60 -15.45
N ASN A 196 -15.83 7.76 -14.19
CA ASN A 196 -17.20 8.07 -13.78
C ASN A 196 -17.20 8.99 -12.54
N PRO A 197 -16.93 10.30 -12.72
CA PRO A 197 -16.73 11.22 -11.61
C PRO A 197 -17.91 11.31 -10.62
N SER A 198 -19.15 11.15 -11.10
CA SER A 198 -20.35 11.18 -10.24
C SER A 198 -20.45 10.00 -9.27
N ALA A 199 -19.69 8.91 -9.49
CA ALA A 199 -19.61 7.79 -8.57
C ALA A 199 -18.60 8.02 -7.43
N TYR A 200 -17.77 9.06 -7.50
CA TYR A 200 -16.68 9.26 -6.55
C TYR A 200 -17.11 9.35 -5.08
N PRO A 201 -18.16 10.11 -4.71
CA PRO A 201 -18.63 10.15 -3.33
C PRO A 201 -19.00 8.75 -2.80
N ALA A 202 -19.66 7.93 -3.64
CA ALA A 202 -20.05 6.58 -3.29
C ALA A 202 -18.85 5.63 -3.06
N LEU A 203 -17.70 5.89 -3.70
CA LEU A 203 -16.46 5.14 -3.44
C LEU A 203 -15.87 5.44 -2.06
N LEU A 204 -16.07 6.67 -1.55
CA LEU A 204 -15.55 7.15 -0.28
C LEU A 204 -16.46 6.76 0.90
N HIS A 205 -17.78 6.90 0.73
CA HIS A 205 -18.75 6.75 1.83
C HIS A 205 -20.11 6.17 1.41
N GLY A 206 -20.22 5.56 0.22
CA GLY A 206 -21.42 4.82 -0.18
C GLY A 206 -21.54 3.45 0.50
N PRO A 207 -22.66 2.72 0.32
CA PRO A 207 -22.86 1.40 0.92
C PRO A 207 -21.88 0.32 0.43
N GLN A 208 -21.26 0.54 -0.74
CA GLN A 208 -20.19 -0.32 -1.27
C GLN A 208 -18.80 0.32 -1.16
N SER A 209 -18.67 1.43 -0.43
CA SER A 209 -17.35 1.97 -0.07
C SER A 209 -16.60 0.97 0.80
N PHE A 210 -15.27 0.99 0.73
CA PHE A 210 -14.47 0.04 1.50
C PHE A 210 -14.68 0.20 3.02
N GLY A 211 -14.89 1.42 3.50
CA GLY A 211 -15.25 1.69 4.89
C GLY A 211 -16.57 1.05 5.31
N ALA A 212 -17.62 1.17 4.48
CA ALA A 212 -18.92 0.55 4.77
C ALA A 212 -18.84 -0.99 4.79
N LEU A 213 -18.03 -1.57 3.90
CA LEU A 213 -17.79 -3.02 3.85
C LEU A 213 -17.07 -3.51 5.13
N LEU A 214 -16.03 -2.80 5.57
CA LEU A 214 -15.32 -3.11 6.81
C LEU A 214 -16.19 -2.92 8.05
N GLU A 215 -17.02 -1.87 8.09
CA GLU A 215 -18.02 -1.66 9.14
C GLU A 215 -18.99 -2.84 9.24
N THR A 216 -19.52 -3.28 8.11
CA THR A 216 -20.41 -4.45 8.03
C THR A 216 -19.72 -5.72 8.53
N ALA A 217 -18.40 -5.85 8.32
CA ALA A 217 -17.59 -6.94 8.85
C ALA A 217 -17.23 -6.79 10.35
N GLY A 218 -17.74 -5.76 11.03
CA GLY A 218 -17.54 -5.53 12.46
C GLY A 218 -16.32 -4.67 12.80
N PHE A 219 -15.76 -3.95 11.82
CA PHE A 219 -14.62 -3.05 12.01
C PHE A 219 -15.05 -1.59 11.72
N PRO A 220 -15.42 -0.81 12.75
CA PRO A 220 -15.78 0.59 12.59
C PRO A 220 -14.75 1.33 11.76
N SER A 221 -15.16 2.12 10.77
CA SER A 221 -14.25 2.73 9.79
C SER A 221 -14.65 4.16 9.46
N THR A 222 -13.73 4.96 8.93
CA THR A 222 -14.04 6.29 8.38
C THR A 222 -13.03 6.68 7.29
N PRO A 223 -13.42 7.36 6.20
CA PRO A 223 -14.81 7.58 5.79
C PRO A 223 -15.53 6.27 5.46
N SER A 224 -16.84 6.25 5.70
CA SER A 224 -17.74 5.10 5.54
C SER A 224 -19.18 5.58 5.40
N LEU A 225 -20.13 4.66 5.15
CA LEU A 225 -21.55 5.01 5.12
C LEU A 225 -22.05 5.55 6.48
N GLY A 226 -21.64 4.92 7.59
CA GLY A 226 -22.05 5.34 8.93
C GLY A 226 -21.31 6.59 9.43
N LYS A 227 -20.10 6.85 8.91
CA LYS A 227 -19.24 7.97 9.30
C LYS A 227 -18.52 8.56 8.07
N PRO A 228 -19.25 9.28 7.18
CA PRO A 228 -18.71 9.79 5.92
C PRO A 228 -17.62 10.84 6.12
N VAL A 229 -17.71 11.63 7.20
CA VAL A 229 -16.69 12.61 7.56
C VAL A 229 -15.93 12.11 8.79
N PRO A 230 -14.59 11.96 8.72
CA PRO A 230 -13.78 11.56 9.87
C PRO A 230 -13.91 12.51 11.07
N GLY A 231 -13.76 11.94 12.27
CA GLY A 231 -13.51 12.74 13.48
C GLY A 231 -12.02 13.04 13.61
N GLU A 232 -11.66 14.08 14.36
CA GLU A 232 -10.25 14.40 14.63
C GLU A 232 -9.70 13.65 15.86
N PRO A 233 -8.41 13.30 15.87
CA PRO A 233 -7.46 13.33 14.76
C PRO A 233 -7.81 12.31 13.65
N TYR A 234 -7.36 12.57 12.41
CA TYR A 234 -7.51 11.69 11.25
C TYR A 234 -6.25 11.69 10.37
N PHE A 235 -5.68 10.52 10.07
CA PHE A 235 -4.61 10.43 9.07
C PHE A 235 -5.16 10.14 7.68
N ASN A 236 -4.97 11.09 6.78
CA ASN A 236 -5.56 11.07 5.44
C ASN A 236 -4.72 10.34 4.36
N GLY A 237 -3.63 9.68 4.73
CA GLY A 237 -2.72 9.03 3.79
C GLY A 237 -1.39 9.76 3.63
N GLY A 238 -0.30 9.03 3.87
CA GLY A 238 1.08 9.50 3.85
C GLY A 238 1.74 9.48 2.47
N TYR A 239 3.07 9.48 2.48
CA TYR A 239 3.91 9.55 1.28
C TYR A 239 3.69 8.35 0.34
N ASN A 240 3.63 7.14 0.89
CA ASN A 240 3.59 5.90 0.12
C ASN A 240 2.31 5.79 -0.70
N VAL A 241 1.13 5.95 -0.07
CA VAL A 241 -0.14 5.87 -0.81
C VAL A 241 -0.23 6.94 -1.88
N ARG A 242 0.24 8.16 -1.61
CA ARG A 242 0.24 9.25 -2.60
C ARG A 242 1.18 8.96 -3.78
N THR A 243 2.34 8.38 -3.51
CA THR A 243 3.37 8.09 -4.51
C THR A 243 2.99 6.88 -5.36
N HIS A 244 2.58 5.78 -4.72
CA HIS A 244 2.29 4.51 -5.38
C HIS A 244 0.90 4.45 -6.01
N THR A 245 0.03 5.44 -5.81
CA THR A 245 -1.21 5.58 -6.59
C THR A 245 -1.21 6.84 -7.45
N ALA A 246 -0.04 7.44 -7.69
CA ALA A 246 0.09 8.61 -8.55
C ALA A 246 -0.31 8.29 -10.00
N PRO A 247 -0.69 9.31 -10.80
CA PRO A 247 -0.99 9.11 -12.22
C PRO A 247 0.12 8.35 -12.96
N GLY A 248 -0.27 7.37 -13.78
CA GLY A 248 0.66 6.56 -14.58
C GLY A 248 1.16 5.28 -13.89
N THR A 249 0.90 5.09 -12.60
CA THR A 249 1.28 3.85 -11.89
C THR A 249 0.44 2.63 -12.28
N GLY A 250 -0.78 2.84 -12.79
CA GLY A 250 -1.76 1.77 -12.99
C GLY A 250 -2.46 1.32 -11.70
N PHE A 251 -2.34 2.10 -10.63
CA PHE A 251 -2.85 1.75 -9.30
C PHE A 251 -3.84 2.78 -8.75
N ALA A 252 -4.83 2.26 -8.03
CA ALA A 252 -5.60 2.99 -7.03
C ALA A 252 -5.30 2.39 -5.65
N GLY A 253 -5.65 3.08 -4.57
CA GLY A 253 -5.37 2.57 -3.23
C GLY A 253 -5.76 3.47 -2.09
N LEU A 254 -5.40 3.06 -0.88
CA LEU A 254 -5.64 3.82 0.35
C LEU A 254 -4.62 3.46 1.44
N GLN A 255 -4.48 4.33 2.43
CA GLN A 255 -3.83 4.00 3.69
C GLN A 255 -4.85 3.44 4.68
N ILE A 256 -4.53 2.39 5.42
CA ILE A 256 -5.33 1.95 6.57
C ILE A 256 -4.57 2.28 7.84
N GLU A 257 -5.11 3.18 8.64
CA GLU A 257 -4.70 3.32 10.03
C GLU A 257 -5.55 2.40 10.90
N SER A 258 -4.90 1.44 11.52
CA SER A 258 -5.58 0.49 12.41
C SER A 258 -5.43 0.88 13.88
N HIS A 259 -6.56 1.04 14.58
CA HIS A 259 -6.53 1.08 16.05
C HIS A 259 -6.02 -0.26 16.61
N SER A 260 -5.51 -0.26 17.84
CA SER A 260 -4.84 -1.44 18.38
C SER A 260 -5.83 -2.56 18.78
N LYS A 261 -6.72 -2.26 19.74
CA LYS A 261 -7.56 -3.25 20.42
C LYS A 261 -8.58 -3.87 19.45
N GLY A 262 -8.62 -5.20 19.36
CA GLY A 262 -9.57 -5.90 18.50
C GLY A 262 -9.18 -6.00 17.02
N VAL A 263 -8.04 -5.39 16.63
CA VAL A 263 -7.53 -5.43 15.25
C VAL A 263 -6.12 -6.00 15.20
N ARG A 264 -5.16 -5.41 15.92
CA ARG A 264 -3.73 -5.77 15.81
C ARG A 264 -3.03 -6.13 17.12
N ASP A 265 -3.69 -5.92 18.25
CA ASP A 265 -3.18 -6.21 19.60
C ASP A 265 -2.79 -7.68 19.82
N THR A 266 -3.60 -8.64 19.38
CA THR A 266 -3.36 -10.09 19.55
C THR A 266 -3.28 -10.81 18.20
N GLU A 267 -2.67 -11.99 18.18
CA GLU A 267 -2.65 -12.83 16.96
C GLU A 267 -4.06 -13.20 16.50
N ALA A 268 -4.94 -13.58 17.44
CA ALA A 268 -6.32 -13.92 17.13
C ALA A 268 -7.06 -12.74 16.48
N ASN A 269 -6.86 -11.52 17.00
CA ASN A 269 -7.47 -10.32 16.41
C ASN A 269 -6.87 -9.99 15.05
N ARG A 270 -5.56 -10.16 14.85
CA ARG A 270 -4.91 -9.99 13.53
C ARG A 270 -5.48 -10.96 12.50
N ARG A 271 -5.64 -12.24 12.85
CA ARG A 271 -6.25 -13.26 11.96
C ARG A 271 -7.72 -12.94 11.68
N LYS A 272 -8.48 -12.51 12.68
CA LYS A 272 -9.88 -12.08 12.51
C LYS A 272 -9.99 -10.89 11.55
N PHE A 273 -9.14 -9.88 11.70
CA PHE A 273 -9.14 -8.72 10.81
C PHE A 273 -8.63 -9.08 9.41
N ALA A 274 -7.59 -9.91 9.29
CA ALA A 274 -7.10 -10.40 8.00
C ALA A 274 -8.20 -11.11 7.20
N ALA A 275 -8.94 -12.03 7.83
CA ALA A 275 -10.08 -12.72 7.22
C ALA A 275 -11.17 -11.74 6.73
N ALA A 276 -11.51 -10.74 7.55
CA ALA A 276 -12.48 -9.71 7.16
C ALA A 276 -11.96 -8.84 6.01
N LEU A 277 -10.72 -8.36 6.09
CA LEU A 277 -10.08 -7.55 5.07
C LEU A 277 -10.04 -8.27 3.72
N VAL A 278 -9.65 -9.56 3.69
CA VAL A 278 -9.59 -10.35 2.45
C VAL A 278 -10.97 -10.49 1.79
N ASP A 279 -12.01 -10.80 2.57
CA ASP A 279 -13.37 -10.91 2.05
C ASP A 279 -13.87 -9.56 1.50
N GLN A 280 -13.69 -8.47 2.27
CA GLN A 280 -14.17 -7.14 1.86
C GLN A 280 -13.37 -6.54 0.71
N LEU A 281 -12.06 -6.80 0.66
CA LEU A 281 -11.21 -6.34 -0.43
C LEU A 281 -11.57 -7.05 -1.73
N ALA A 282 -11.81 -8.37 -1.71
CA ALA A 282 -12.28 -9.08 -2.90
C ALA A 282 -13.59 -8.50 -3.44
N ALA A 283 -14.57 -8.24 -2.56
CA ALA A 283 -15.84 -7.63 -2.94
C ALA A 283 -15.65 -6.22 -3.53
N TYR A 284 -14.82 -5.39 -2.90
CA TYR A 284 -14.53 -4.03 -3.37
C TYR A 284 -13.81 -4.03 -4.73
N LEU A 285 -12.79 -4.87 -4.91
CA LEU A 285 -12.03 -4.95 -6.15
C LEU A 285 -12.86 -5.45 -7.33
N GLU A 286 -13.72 -6.45 -7.10
CA GLU A 286 -14.64 -6.92 -8.13
C GLU A 286 -15.64 -5.84 -8.52
N ALA A 287 -16.28 -5.19 -7.53
CA ALA A 287 -17.31 -4.19 -7.77
C ALA A 287 -16.78 -2.91 -8.42
N GLN A 288 -15.63 -2.39 -7.95
CA GLN A 288 -15.14 -1.06 -8.33
C GLN A 288 -14.08 -1.09 -9.43
N MET A 289 -13.35 -2.20 -9.58
CA MET A 289 -12.24 -2.31 -10.54
C MET A 289 -12.39 -3.47 -11.51
N GLY A 290 -13.40 -4.34 -11.35
CA GLY A 290 -13.55 -5.56 -12.15
C GLY A 290 -12.45 -6.60 -11.90
N LEU A 291 -11.66 -6.45 -10.82
CA LEU A 291 -10.57 -7.34 -10.46
C LEU A 291 -11.09 -8.47 -9.57
N LYS A 292 -11.20 -9.68 -10.13
CA LYS A 292 -11.70 -10.85 -9.39
C LYS A 292 -10.56 -11.58 -8.68
N LEU A 293 -10.72 -11.79 -7.38
CA LEU A 293 -9.80 -12.62 -6.59
C LEU A 293 -10.36 -14.06 -6.50
N PRO A 294 -9.55 -15.11 -6.70
CA PRO A 294 -10.02 -16.50 -6.73
C PRO A 294 -10.20 -17.07 -5.31
N LEU A 295 -11.01 -16.40 -4.48
CA LEU A 295 -11.26 -16.83 -3.10
C LEU A 295 -12.08 -18.13 -3.08
N LYS A 296 -11.59 -19.14 -2.35
CA LYS A 296 -12.37 -20.32 -1.97
C LYS A 296 -13.31 -20.00 -0.81
N PRO A 297 -14.46 -20.69 -0.69
CA PRO A 297 -15.31 -20.58 0.49
C PRO A 297 -14.53 -20.91 1.77
N LYS A 298 -14.89 -20.29 2.90
CA LYS A 298 -14.35 -20.67 4.21
C LYS A 298 -14.68 -22.15 4.46
N ALA A 299 -13.69 -22.94 4.86
CA ALA A 299 -13.98 -24.25 5.42
C ALA A 299 -14.91 -24.04 6.62
N LYS A 300 -16.05 -24.73 6.62
CA LYS A 300 -17.02 -24.69 7.73
C LYS A 300 -16.42 -25.29 8.98
#